data_AF-A0A4Q9MMC1-F1
#
_entry.id   AF-A0A4Q9MMC1-F1
#
_cell.length_a   1.000
_cell.length_b   1.000
_cell.length_c   1.000
_cell.angle_alpha   90.00
_cell.angle_beta   90.00
_cell.angle_gamma   90.00
#
_symmetry.space_group_name_H-M   'P 1'
#
loop_
_entity.id
_entity.type
_entity.pdbx_description
1 polymer ?
#
loop_
_entity_poly.entity_id
_entity_poly.type
_entity_poly.pdbx_seq_one_letter_code
_entity_poly.pdbx_strand_id
1 'polypeptide(L)'
;MLPPSSRVPRRSYPSSSPPYTWARSASRKSNPWPEPKGRVGEQPRVRAWVAPVSRIANFLIVPTAILYAVFFADFGDHEHVFSPPRRWLEAQKAAFFSLSPEEQKLVGADTTKPETPAAAQGSGDPR
;
A
#
# COMPACT_ATOMS: atom_id res chain seq x y z
N MET A 1 -20.33 57.31 -56.06
CA MET A 1 -19.72 56.04 -56.51
C MET A 1 -18.89 55.48 -55.37
N LEU A 2 -19.31 54.37 -54.77
CA LEU A 2 -18.59 53.65 -53.70
C LEU A 2 -18.08 52.32 -54.27
N PRO A 3 -16.85 51.87 -53.96
CA PRO A 3 -16.33 50.61 -54.50
C PRO A 3 -17.00 49.39 -53.84
N PRO A 4 -17.15 48.27 -54.57
CA PRO A 4 -17.78 47.07 -54.05
C PRO A 4 -16.89 46.37 -53.00
N SER A 5 -17.52 46.03 -51.88
CA SER A 5 -16.95 45.26 -50.75
C SER A 5 -16.46 43.88 -51.21
N SER A 6 -15.16 43.62 -51.00
CA SER A 6 -14.52 42.34 -51.26
C SER A 6 -14.95 41.31 -50.21
N ARG A 7 -15.77 40.33 -50.62
CA ARG A 7 -16.09 39.15 -49.79
C ARG A 7 -14.87 38.24 -49.75
N VAL A 8 -14.20 38.18 -48.60
CA VAL A 8 -13.16 37.17 -48.33
C VAL A 8 -13.83 35.80 -48.22
N PRO A 9 -13.40 34.78 -48.99
CA PRO A 9 -13.94 33.43 -48.83
C PRO A 9 -13.44 32.84 -47.50
N ARG A 10 -14.37 32.55 -46.58
CA ARG A 10 -14.07 31.74 -45.38
C ARG A 10 -13.68 30.34 -45.82
N ARG A 11 -12.39 30.03 -45.71
CA ARG A 11 -11.83 28.69 -45.91
C ARG A 11 -12.32 27.79 -44.77
N SER A 12 -13.28 26.92 -45.07
CA SER A 12 -13.73 25.84 -44.19
C SER A 12 -12.72 24.70 -44.30
N TYR A 13 -11.88 24.54 -43.29
CA TYR A 13 -11.10 23.32 -43.15
C TYR A 13 -12.02 22.21 -42.61
N PRO A 14 -12.09 21.03 -43.25
CA PRO A 14 -12.73 19.90 -42.62
C PRO A 14 -11.89 19.52 -41.40
N SER A 15 -12.46 19.71 -40.20
CA SER A 15 -11.93 19.17 -38.96
C SER A 15 -12.05 17.65 -39.00
N SER A 16 -11.11 17.01 -39.68
CA SER A 16 -10.91 15.56 -39.65
C SER A 16 -10.27 15.17 -38.32
N SER A 17 -11.04 15.26 -37.24
CA SER A 17 -10.73 14.51 -36.03
C SER A 17 -11.19 13.08 -36.29
N PRO A 18 -10.30 12.09 -36.47
CA PRO A 18 -10.77 10.71 -36.54
C PRO A 18 -11.45 10.39 -35.21
N PRO A 19 -12.66 9.82 -35.20
CA PRO A 19 -13.22 9.29 -33.97
C PRO A 19 -12.28 8.17 -33.52
N TYR A 20 -11.60 8.38 -32.39
CA TYR A 20 -10.81 7.35 -31.73
C TYR A 20 -11.77 6.32 -31.12
N THR A 21 -12.50 5.59 -31.96
CA THR A 21 -13.20 4.38 -31.55
C THR A 21 -12.15 3.30 -31.50
N TRP A 22 -11.55 3.13 -30.33
CA TRP A 22 -11.04 1.82 -29.98
C TRP A 22 -12.26 0.89 -29.95
N ALA A 23 -12.65 0.36 -31.11
CA ALA A 23 -13.47 -0.83 -31.12
C ALA A 23 -12.55 -1.91 -30.55
N ARG A 24 -12.73 -2.24 -29.27
CA ARG A 24 -12.22 -3.49 -28.72
C ARG A 24 -12.87 -4.58 -29.56
N SER A 25 -12.18 -5.00 -30.61
CA SER A 25 -12.49 -6.20 -31.36
C SER A 25 -12.20 -7.34 -30.39
N ALA A 26 -13.19 -7.63 -29.53
CA ALA A 26 -13.18 -8.86 -28.76
C ALA A 26 -13.07 -9.97 -29.80
N SER A 27 -11.96 -10.69 -29.75
CA SER A 27 -11.65 -11.81 -30.64
C SER A 27 -12.92 -12.65 -30.83
N ARG A 28 -13.40 -12.78 -32.07
CA ARG A 28 -14.47 -13.73 -32.43
C ARG A 28 -14.07 -15.18 -32.20
N LYS A 29 -12.81 -15.47 -31.85
CA LYS A 29 -12.41 -16.80 -31.42
C LYS A 29 -13.07 -17.07 -30.07
N SER A 30 -13.92 -18.10 -30.04
CA SER A 30 -14.42 -18.68 -28.80
C SER A 30 -13.24 -18.94 -27.85
N ASN A 31 -13.44 -18.70 -26.56
CA ASN A 31 -12.40 -18.91 -25.56
C ASN A 31 -11.75 -20.30 -25.74
N PRO A 32 -10.41 -20.43 -25.66
CA PRO A 32 -9.70 -21.70 -25.80
C PRO A 32 -9.90 -22.63 -24.59
N TRP A 33 -10.64 -22.18 -23.58
CA TRP A 33 -10.93 -22.94 -22.38
C TRP A 33 -11.94 -24.05 -22.69
N PRO A 34 -11.76 -25.25 -22.13
CA PRO A 34 -12.74 -26.31 -22.26
C PRO A 34 -14.07 -25.81 -21.69
N GLU A 35 -15.12 -25.83 -22.53
CA GLU A 35 -16.48 -25.52 -22.10
C GLU A 35 -16.80 -26.36 -20.85
N PRO A 36 -17.35 -25.75 -19.79
CA PRO A 36 -17.69 -26.47 -18.57
C PRO A 36 -18.67 -27.59 -18.92
N LYS A 37 -18.19 -28.84 -18.89
CA LYS A 37 -19.00 -30.03 -19.13
C LYS A 37 -19.91 -30.27 -17.94
N GLY A 38 -21.11 -29.68 -17.98
CA GLY A 38 -22.17 -29.92 -17.01
C GLY A 38 -23.49 -29.45 -17.59
N ARG A 39 -24.58 -30.19 -17.35
CA ARG A 39 -25.92 -29.68 -17.70
C ARG A 39 -26.16 -28.37 -16.95
N VAL A 40 -26.84 -27.42 -17.58
CA VAL A 40 -27.31 -26.19 -16.94
C VAL A 40 -28.22 -26.59 -15.76
N GLY A 41 -27.65 -26.71 -14.56
CA GLY A 41 -28.33 -27.25 -13.36
C GLY A 41 -27.50 -28.22 -12.52
N GLU A 42 -26.42 -28.76 -13.07
CA GLU A 42 -25.52 -29.74 -12.42
C GLU A 42 -24.23 -29.08 -11.90
N GLN A 43 -24.33 -27.81 -11.51
CA GLN A 43 -23.31 -27.15 -10.70
C GLN A 43 -23.48 -27.69 -9.27
N PRO A 44 -22.40 -28.07 -8.55
CA PRO A 44 -22.52 -28.31 -7.12
C PRO A 44 -23.14 -27.06 -6.50
N ARG A 45 -24.29 -27.20 -5.86
CA ARG A 45 -24.99 -26.09 -5.19
C ARG A 45 -24.13 -25.65 -3.99
N VAL A 46 -23.06 -24.92 -4.27
CA VAL A 46 -22.33 -24.18 -3.25
C VAL A 46 -23.35 -23.29 -2.58
N ARG A 47 -23.47 -23.44 -1.26
CA ARG A 47 -24.45 -22.69 -0.47
C ARG A 47 -24.28 -21.21 -0.79
N ALA A 48 -25.39 -20.48 -0.95
CA ALA A 48 -25.37 -19.11 -1.47
C ALA A 48 -24.47 -18.14 -0.65
N TRP A 49 -24.20 -18.46 0.63
CA TRP A 49 -23.29 -17.69 1.47
C TRP A 49 -21.80 -17.99 1.26
N VAL A 50 -21.43 -19.08 0.59
CA VAL A 50 -20.03 -19.50 0.43
C VAL A 50 -19.27 -18.48 -0.42
N ALA A 51 -19.89 -17.99 -1.49
CA ALA A 51 -19.29 -16.97 -2.36
C ALA A 51 -19.00 -15.64 -1.63
N PRO A 52 -19.94 -15.02 -0.89
CA PRO A 52 -19.63 -13.81 -0.14
C PRO A 52 -18.65 -14.06 1.01
N VAL A 53 -18.75 -15.17 1.73
CA VAL A 53 -17.79 -15.51 2.81
C VAL A 53 -16.38 -15.70 2.26
N SER A 54 -16.21 -16.41 1.14
CA SER A 54 -14.90 -16.59 0.50
C SER A 54 -14.29 -15.25 0.06
N ARG A 55 -15.10 -14.34 -0.48
CA ARG A 55 -14.63 -12.98 -0.84
C ARG A 55 -14.19 -12.19 0.38
N ILE A 56 -14.97 -12.20 1.45
CA ILE A 56 -14.61 -11.51 2.71
C ILE A 56 -13.35 -12.13 3.31
N ALA A 57 -13.28 -13.46 3.36
CA ALA A 57 -12.14 -14.18 3.89
C ALA A 57 -10.86 -13.84 3.11
N ASN A 58 -10.89 -13.87 1.78
CA ASN A 58 -9.73 -13.47 0.97
C ASN A 58 -9.36 -12.00 1.18
N PHE A 59 -10.35 -11.12 1.29
CA PHE A 59 -10.12 -9.70 1.54
C PHE A 59 -9.50 -9.42 2.91
N LEU A 60 -9.72 -10.28 3.91
CA LEU A 60 -9.10 -10.15 5.23
C LEU A 60 -7.76 -10.89 5.30
N ILE A 61 -7.73 -12.16 4.91
CA ILE A 61 -6.58 -13.06 5.08
C ILE A 61 -5.37 -12.56 4.30
N VAL A 62 -5.53 -12.13 3.04
CA VAL A 62 -4.41 -11.70 2.20
C VAL A 62 -3.71 -10.47 2.79
N PRO A 63 -4.37 -9.33 3.07
CA PRO A 63 -3.69 -8.19 3.67
C PRO A 63 -3.20 -8.48 5.08
N THR A 64 -3.92 -9.27 5.89
CA THR A 64 -3.45 -9.66 7.23
C THR A 64 -2.16 -10.47 7.15
N ALA A 65 -2.05 -11.41 6.21
CA ALA A 65 -0.82 -12.19 6.01
C ALA A 65 0.35 -11.29 5.58
N ILE A 66 0.10 -10.30 4.71
CA ILE A 66 1.12 -9.33 4.31
C ILE A 66 1.58 -8.50 5.52
N LEU A 67 0.66 -7.96 6.32
CA LEU A 67 1.00 -7.20 7.53
C LEU A 67 1.76 -8.04 8.54
N TYR A 68 1.34 -9.30 8.75
CA TYR A 68 2.05 -10.25 9.60
C TYR A 68 3.47 -10.46 9.10
N ALA A 69 3.67 -10.73 7.81
CA ALA A 69 4.99 -10.89 7.22
C ALA A 69 5.86 -9.64 7.46
N VAL A 70 5.34 -8.46 7.14
CA VAL A 70 6.11 -7.21 7.26
C VAL A 70 6.51 -6.92 8.70
N PHE A 71 5.60 -7.02 9.66
CA PHE A 71 5.83 -6.51 11.02
C PHE A 71 6.15 -7.57 12.08
N PHE A 72 5.70 -8.82 11.91
CA PHE A 72 5.74 -9.83 12.97
C PHE A 72 6.52 -11.10 12.61
N ALA A 73 6.56 -11.49 11.32
CA ALA A 73 7.26 -12.70 10.92
C ALA A 73 8.77 -12.54 11.17
N ASP A 74 9.36 -13.54 11.80
CA ASP A 74 10.79 -13.62 12.00
C ASP A 74 11.45 -14.26 10.77
N PHE A 75 12.40 -13.54 10.16
CA PHE A 75 13.12 -14.00 8.97
C PHE A 75 14.59 -14.36 9.29
N GLY A 76 14.93 -14.48 10.58
CA GLY A 76 16.26 -14.83 11.05
C GLY A 76 17.18 -13.63 11.27
N ASP A 77 18.44 -13.91 11.57
CA ASP A 77 19.41 -12.94 12.11
C ASP A 77 20.00 -11.95 11.08
N HIS A 78 19.52 -11.97 9.84
CA HIS A 78 20.02 -11.10 8.77
C HIS A 78 19.13 -9.87 8.56
N GLU A 79 19.70 -8.76 8.08
CA GLU A 79 18.92 -7.56 7.77
C GLU A 79 17.87 -7.86 6.70
N HIS A 80 16.61 -7.88 7.12
CA HIS A 80 15.49 -8.20 6.25
C HIS A 80 14.95 -6.95 5.54
N VAL A 81 14.34 -7.11 4.37
CA VAL A 81 13.76 -5.99 3.58
C VAL A 81 12.68 -5.22 4.33
N PHE A 82 12.10 -5.83 5.37
CA PHE A 82 11.11 -5.21 6.26
C PHE A 82 11.72 -4.57 7.52
N SER A 83 13.05 -4.49 7.65
CA SER A 83 13.69 -3.79 8.77
C SER A 83 13.38 -2.29 8.79
N PRO A 84 13.35 -1.55 7.65
CA PRO A 84 13.02 -0.12 7.68
C PRO A 84 11.58 0.19 8.15
N PRO A 85 10.53 -0.48 7.64
CA PRO A 85 9.17 -0.24 8.13
C PRO A 85 8.98 -0.65 9.60
N ARG A 86 9.71 -1.66 10.11
CA ARG A 86 9.70 -2.00 11.54
C ARG A 86 10.29 -0.89 12.40
N ARG A 87 11.45 -0.34 12.03
CA ARG A 87 12.06 0.81 12.72
C ARG A 87 11.15 2.04 12.71
N TRP A 88 10.48 2.30 11.59
CA TRP A 88 9.47 3.36 11.51
C TRP A 88 8.32 3.12 12.49
N LEU A 89 7.76 1.89 12.53
CA LEU A 89 6.69 1.53 13.46
C LEU A 89 7.12 1.72 14.92
N GLU A 90 8.34 1.32 15.26
CA GLU A 90 8.91 1.51 16.60
C GLU A 90 9.04 3.00 16.95
N ALA A 91 9.50 3.83 16.00
CA ALA A 91 9.56 5.28 16.20
C ALA A 91 8.16 5.89 16.39
N GLN A 92 7.15 5.41 15.68
CA GLN A 92 5.76 5.83 15.90
C GLN A 92 5.25 5.39 17.27
N LYS A 93 5.48 4.12 17.65
CA LYS A 93 5.12 3.62 18.99
C LYS A 93 5.81 4.44 20.07
N ALA A 94 7.09 4.75 19.91
CA ALA A 94 7.81 5.62 20.83
C ALA A 94 7.16 7.00 20.88
N ALA A 95 6.82 7.63 19.74
CA ALA A 95 6.17 8.93 19.73
C ALA A 95 4.80 8.95 20.44
N PHE A 96 4.02 7.85 20.34
CA PHE A 96 2.69 7.74 20.98
C PHE A 96 2.74 7.30 22.45
N PHE A 97 3.74 6.51 22.84
CA PHE A 97 3.88 5.96 24.20
C PHE A 97 5.00 6.63 25.01
N SER A 98 5.75 7.57 24.43
CA SER A 98 6.66 8.46 25.15
C SER A 98 5.92 9.71 25.58
N LEU A 99 6.27 10.22 26.77
CA LEU A 99 5.83 11.53 27.26
C LEU A 99 5.87 12.56 26.13
N SER A 100 4.80 13.34 25.99
CA SER A 100 4.77 14.44 25.03
C SER A 100 5.98 15.36 25.28
N PRO A 101 6.49 16.06 24.24
CA PRO A 101 7.67 16.93 24.40
C PRO A 101 7.54 17.95 25.53
N GLU A 102 6.30 18.34 25.87
CA GLU A 102 6.03 19.23 27.01
C GLU A 102 6.11 18.50 28.36
N GLU A 103 5.65 17.26 28.46
CA GLU A 103 5.81 16.43 29.66
C GLU A 103 7.27 16.02 29.90
N GLN A 104 8.05 15.80 28.83
CA GLN A 104 9.50 15.56 28.96
C GLN A 104 10.26 16.76 29.51
N LYS A 105 9.84 18.00 29.17
CA LYS A 105 10.45 19.22 29.75
C LYS A 105 10.13 19.36 31.24
N LEU A 106 8.93 18.97 31.66
CA LEU A 106 8.54 18.99 33.08
C LEU A 106 9.33 17.95 33.88
N VAL A 107 9.50 16.73 33.35
CA VAL A 107 10.33 15.68 33.99
C VAL A 107 11.83 16.01 33.95
N GLY A 108 12.30 16.70 32.90
CA GLY A 108 13.68 17.18 32.77
C GLY A 108 14.02 18.34 33.71
N ALA A 109 13.02 19.14 34.12
CA ALA A 109 13.20 20.17 35.15
C ALA A 109 13.30 19.58 36.57
N ASP A 110 12.65 18.43 36.84
CA ASP A 110 12.66 17.76 38.14
C ASP A 110 13.87 16.83 38.37
N THR A 111 14.68 16.54 37.34
CA THR A 111 15.83 15.62 37.45
C THR A 111 17.19 16.30 37.61
N THR A 112 17.22 17.60 37.96
CA THR A 112 18.48 18.29 38.27
C THR A 112 18.96 18.02 39.72
N LYS A 113 19.75 16.93 39.84
CA LYS A 113 20.84 16.64 40.83
C LYS A 113 20.47 16.25 42.29
N PRO A 114 21.35 15.51 43.02
CA PRO A 114 22.60 14.81 42.63
C PRO A 114 22.77 13.38 43.19
N GLU A 115 23.57 12.50 42.55
CA GLU A 115 24.72 11.84 43.23
C GLU A 115 25.51 10.89 42.33
N THR A 116 26.74 11.33 42.05
CA THR A 116 27.89 10.50 41.72
C THR A 116 28.47 9.95 43.03
N PRO A 117 28.84 8.67 43.06
CA PRO A 117 30.09 8.28 43.72
C PRO A 117 31.02 7.57 42.73
N ALA A 118 32.21 8.15 42.61
CA ALA A 118 33.39 7.46 42.12
C ALA A 118 33.73 6.29 43.06
N ALA A 119 33.84 5.07 42.54
CA ALA A 119 34.73 4.01 43.03
C ALA A 119 34.48 2.69 42.26
N ALA A 120 35.32 2.39 41.26
CA ALA A 120 35.78 1.03 40.94
C ALA A 120 36.79 1.10 39.78
N GLN A 121 37.96 1.68 40.06
CA GLN A 121 39.19 1.25 39.41
C GLN A 121 39.43 -0.20 39.82
N GLY A 122 39.26 -1.14 38.90
CA GLY A 122 39.60 -2.55 39.04
C GLY A 122 40.61 -2.94 37.97
N SER A 123 41.86 -2.53 38.19
CA SER A 123 43.04 -3.13 37.58
C SER A 123 43.03 -4.65 37.79
N GLY A 124 43.24 -5.43 36.73
CA GLY A 124 43.40 -6.89 36.78
C GLY A 124 44.14 -7.40 35.56
N ASP A 125 45.45 -7.59 35.71
CA ASP A 125 46.46 -8.07 34.77
C ASP A 125 46.10 -9.34 33.97
N PRO A 126 46.67 -9.53 32.77
CA PRO A 126 46.69 -10.79 32.05
C PRO A 126 47.73 -11.75 32.67
N ARG A 127 47.36 -13.03 32.80
CA ARG A 127 48.29 -14.15 32.94
C ARG A 127 48.16 -15.06 31.73
#